data_AF-A0A811JTE8-F1
#
_entry.id   AF-A0A811JTE8-F1
#
_cell.length_a   1.000
_cell.length_b   1.000
_cell.length_c   1.000
_cell.angle_alpha   90.00
_cell.angle_beta   90.00
_cell.angle_gamma   90.00
#
_symmetry.space_group_name_H-M   'P 1'
#
loop_
_entity.id
_entity.type
_entity.pdbx_description
1 polymer ?
#
loop_
_entity_poly.entity_id
_entity_poly.type
_entity_poly.pdbx_seq_one_letter_code
_entity_poly.pdbx_strand_id
1 'polypeptide(L)'
;MTAKLRQHSLSNLVHDCNVNLASFRSVIQGIGTPSDSANLRKEVDTCIKTCMKTYEATKSCVLPQLKHEGTEFNKYASQFIGCVSACVVELKRCEALEKSFPQADGPSSPLATPYIPELEEILESLENLITVHYSTSESSPDTKVTPRRRRGGTCRPQCMCSKLKTSYA
;
A
#
# COMPACT_ATOMS: atom_id res chain seq x y z
N MET A 1 -18.55 11.77 -14.02
CA MET A 1 -18.22 12.66 -12.89
C MET A 1 -18.02 11.92 -11.55
N THR A 2 -17.77 10.61 -11.55
CA THR A 2 -17.80 9.74 -10.35
C THR A 2 -16.44 9.52 -9.66
N ALA A 3 -15.32 9.86 -10.29
CA ALA A 3 -13.98 9.61 -9.73
C ALA A 3 -13.56 10.58 -8.61
N LYS A 4 -13.87 11.88 -8.75
CA LYS A 4 -13.45 12.92 -7.77
C LYS A 4 -14.06 12.74 -6.38
N LEU A 5 -15.28 12.23 -6.28
CA LEU A 5 -15.96 11.95 -5.00
C LEU A 5 -15.34 10.74 -4.26
N ARG A 6 -14.81 9.75 -4.98
CA ARG A 6 -14.22 8.53 -4.40
C ARG A 6 -12.75 8.71 -3.98
N GLN A 7 -11.98 9.52 -4.70
CA GLN A 7 -10.62 9.88 -4.27
C GLN A 7 -10.60 10.61 -2.93
N HIS A 8 -11.53 11.54 -2.70
CA HIS A 8 -11.67 12.21 -1.41
C HIS A 8 -12.04 11.24 -0.29
N SER A 9 -12.83 10.20 -0.57
CA SER A 9 -13.11 9.14 0.41
C SER A 9 -11.90 8.28 0.72
N LEU A 10 -11.04 7.97 -0.26
CA LEU A 10 -9.83 7.19 -0.01
C LEU A 10 -8.82 7.97 0.84
N SER A 11 -8.61 9.26 0.53
CA SER A 11 -7.74 10.12 1.35
C SER A 11 -8.18 10.15 2.82
N ASN A 12 -9.49 10.26 3.07
CA ASN A 12 -10.04 10.25 4.43
C ASN A 12 -9.83 8.88 5.10
N LEU A 13 -10.08 7.79 4.39
CA LEU A 13 -9.87 6.44 4.91
C LEU A 13 -8.40 6.18 5.28
N VAL A 14 -7.45 6.61 4.44
CA VAL A 14 -6.01 6.51 4.73
C VAL A 14 -5.60 7.40 5.90
N HIS A 15 -6.22 8.58 6.04
CA HIS A 15 -6.02 9.42 7.23
C HIS A 15 -6.51 8.71 8.50
N ASP A 16 -7.72 8.14 8.48
CA ASP A 16 -8.29 7.39 9.60
C ASP A 16 -7.42 6.18 9.97
N CYS A 17 -6.89 5.46 8.96
CA CYS A 17 -5.91 4.39 9.16
C CYS A 17 -4.73 4.87 10.00
N ASN A 18 -4.15 6.01 9.65
CA ASN A 18 -2.98 6.56 10.31
C ASN A 18 -3.30 7.06 11.73
N VAL A 19 -4.44 7.71 11.93
CA VAL A 19 -4.91 8.16 13.25
C VAL A 19 -5.12 6.96 14.18
N ASN A 20 -5.78 5.91 13.70
CA ASN A 20 -6.02 4.71 14.50
C ASN A 20 -4.72 3.97 14.85
N LEU A 21 -3.77 3.90 13.92
CA LEU A 21 -2.43 3.37 14.19
C LEU A 21 -1.68 4.18 15.25
N ALA A 22 -1.75 5.51 15.19
CA ALA A 22 -1.12 6.38 16.19
C ALA A 22 -1.74 6.17 17.58
N SER A 23 -3.06 6.07 17.67
CA SER A 23 -3.76 5.74 18.91
C SER A 23 -3.33 4.38 19.44
N PHE A 24 -3.29 3.35 18.59
CA PHE A 24 -2.84 2.02 18.98
C PHE A 24 -1.41 2.05 19.55
N ARG A 25 -0.48 2.74 18.88
CA ARG A 25 0.90 2.94 19.36
C ARG A 25 0.97 3.60 20.73
N SER A 26 0.10 4.56 21.00
CA SER A 26 0.04 5.25 22.28
C SER A 26 -0.40 4.31 23.40
N VAL A 27 -1.43 3.49 23.16
CA VAL A 27 -2.00 2.61 24.18
C VAL A 27 -1.05 1.46 24.52
N ILE A 28 -0.42 0.82 23.52
CA ILE A 28 0.49 -0.31 23.77
C ILE A 28 1.75 0.06 24.56
N GLN A 29 2.13 1.35 24.60
CA GLN A 29 3.25 1.82 25.41
C GLN A 29 3.00 1.68 26.91
N GLY A 30 1.74 1.58 27.34
CA GLY A 30 1.40 1.35 28.73
C GLY A 30 1.64 -0.09 29.21
N ILE A 31 1.83 -1.05 28.30
CA ILE A 31 2.07 -2.45 28.67
C ILE A 31 3.43 -2.59 29.36
N GLY A 32 3.48 -3.30 30.48
CA GLY A 32 4.69 -3.48 31.30
C GLY A 32 5.05 -2.26 32.15
N THR A 33 4.20 -1.23 32.19
CA THR A 33 4.37 -0.03 33.03
C THR A 33 3.44 -0.07 34.24
N PRO A 34 3.56 0.85 35.21
CA PRO A 34 2.59 0.96 36.31
C PRO A 34 1.13 1.22 35.87
N SER A 35 0.91 1.67 34.63
CA SER A 35 -0.42 1.88 34.05
C SER A 35 -1.02 0.62 33.41
N ASP A 36 -0.25 -0.48 33.36
CA ASP A 36 -0.68 -1.75 32.80
C ASP A 36 -1.79 -2.38 33.65
N SER A 37 -3.02 -2.20 33.20
CA SER A 37 -4.23 -2.62 33.88
C SER A 37 -5.14 -3.40 32.95
N ALA A 38 -6.10 -4.15 33.50
CA ALA A 38 -7.10 -4.84 32.69
C ALA A 38 -7.89 -3.87 31.77
N ASN A 39 -8.07 -2.61 32.20
CA ASN A 39 -8.71 -1.57 31.40
C ASN A 39 -7.83 -1.17 30.21
N LEU A 40 -6.52 -0.98 30.43
CA LEU A 40 -5.57 -0.72 29.34
C LEU A 40 -5.59 -1.87 28.31
N ARG A 41 -5.61 -3.14 28.76
CA ARG A 41 -5.67 -4.29 27.82
C ARG A 41 -6.96 -4.34 27.01
N LYS A 42 -8.09 -3.97 27.59
CA LYS A 42 -9.35 -3.81 26.85
C LYS A 42 -9.28 -2.67 25.84
N GLU A 43 -8.59 -1.59 26.18
CA GLU A 43 -8.35 -0.47 25.27
C GLU A 43 -7.45 -0.90 24.10
N VAL A 44 -6.39 -1.67 24.36
CA VAL A 44 -5.55 -2.30 23.33
C VAL A 44 -6.38 -3.14 22.37
N ASP A 45 -7.22 -4.06 22.87
CA ASP A 45 -8.13 -4.88 22.04
C ASP A 45 -9.08 -4.02 21.19
N THR A 46 -9.62 -2.95 21.78
CA THR A 46 -10.50 -2.01 21.08
C THR A 46 -9.77 -1.26 19.97
N CYS A 47 -8.54 -0.82 20.21
CA CYS A 47 -7.70 -0.17 19.21
C CYS A 47 -7.38 -1.13 18.05
N ILE A 48 -7.00 -2.38 18.34
CA ILE A 48 -6.75 -3.40 17.31
C ILE A 48 -7.99 -3.57 16.42
N LYS A 49 -9.15 -3.84 17.04
CA LYS A 49 -10.43 -4.01 16.30
C LYS A 49 -10.80 -2.80 15.47
N THR A 50 -10.47 -1.59 15.94
CA THR A 50 -10.71 -0.35 15.20
C THR A 50 -9.79 -0.25 13.99
N CYS A 51 -8.49 -0.53 14.15
CA CYS A 51 -7.54 -0.59 13.03
C CYS A 51 -8.02 -1.59 11.96
N MET A 52 -8.38 -2.81 12.36
CA MET A 52 -8.85 -3.84 11.42
C MET A 52 -10.07 -3.40 10.61
N LYS A 53 -11.07 -2.80 11.27
CA LYS A 53 -12.27 -2.28 10.59
C LYS A 53 -11.94 -1.20 9.56
N THR A 54 -11.08 -0.25 9.91
CA THR A 54 -10.70 0.83 8.99
C THR A 54 -9.86 0.29 7.83
N TYR A 55 -9.00 -0.69 8.08
CA TYR A 55 -8.17 -1.29 7.03
C TYR A 55 -9.00 -2.12 6.05
N GLU A 56 -9.99 -2.88 6.53
CA GLU A 56 -10.87 -3.62 5.63
C GLU A 56 -11.75 -2.69 4.79
N ALA A 57 -12.25 -1.59 5.37
CA ALA A 57 -12.97 -0.55 4.63
C ALA A 57 -12.08 0.11 3.56
N THR A 58 -10.83 0.40 3.91
CA THR A 58 -9.86 1.00 2.98
C THR A 58 -9.48 0.03 1.86
N LYS A 59 -9.21 -1.24 2.19
CA LYS A 59 -8.95 -2.33 1.23
C LYS A 59 -10.08 -2.45 0.22
N SER A 60 -11.34 -2.46 0.69
CA SER A 60 -12.53 -2.53 -0.15
C SER A 60 -12.66 -1.34 -1.12
N CYS A 61 -12.05 -0.19 -0.79
CA CYS A 61 -11.98 0.98 -1.66
C CYS A 61 -10.82 0.88 -2.67
N VAL A 62 -9.64 0.43 -2.24
CA VAL A 62 -8.42 0.40 -3.06
C VAL A 62 -8.48 -0.70 -4.12
N LEU A 63 -8.87 -1.93 -3.75
CA LEU A 63 -8.81 -3.10 -4.65
C LEU A 63 -9.58 -2.92 -5.97
N PRO A 64 -10.81 -2.40 -5.99
CA PRO A 64 -11.56 -2.21 -7.24
C PRO A 64 -10.97 -1.14 -8.17
N GLN A 65 -10.20 -0.21 -7.62
CA GLN A 65 -9.76 1.02 -8.30
C GLN A 65 -8.33 0.92 -8.88
N LEU A 66 -7.55 -0.08 -8.43
CA LEU A 66 -6.20 -0.38 -8.92
C LEU A 66 -6.09 -0.59 -10.44
N LYS A 67 -7.19 -0.85 -11.16
CA LYS A 67 -7.19 -1.06 -12.62
C LYS A 67 -7.31 0.23 -13.45
N HIS A 68 -7.71 1.37 -12.86
CA HIS A 68 -8.24 2.50 -13.65
C HIS A 68 -7.81 3.90 -13.19
N GLU A 69 -6.92 4.04 -12.21
CA GLU A 69 -6.65 5.33 -11.57
C GLU A 69 -5.23 5.89 -11.82
N GLY A 70 -5.10 7.22 -11.67
CA GLY A 70 -3.87 7.98 -11.96
C GLY A 70 -2.93 8.17 -10.75
N THR A 71 -1.96 9.07 -10.89
CA THR A 71 -0.85 9.28 -9.94
C THR A 71 -1.26 9.58 -8.49
N GLU A 72 -2.36 10.31 -8.26
CA GLU A 72 -2.85 10.62 -6.90
C GLU A 72 -3.39 9.38 -6.18
N PHE A 73 -4.06 8.46 -6.89
CA PHE A 73 -4.52 7.20 -6.30
C PHE A 73 -3.34 6.33 -5.87
N ASN A 74 -2.30 6.24 -6.71
CA ASN A 74 -1.09 5.49 -6.39
C ASN A 74 -0.43 6.00 -5.11
N LYS A 75 -0.42 7.32 -4.91
CA LYS A 75 0.06 7.93 -3.65
C LYS A 75 -0.72 7.43 -2.44
N TYR A 76 -2.05 7.48 -2.47
CA TYR A 76 -2.88 7.02 -1.35
C TYR A 76 -2.78 5.50 -1.13
N ALA A 77 -2.68 4.71 -2.21
CA ALA A 77 -2.48 3.26 -2.12
C ALA A 77 -1.12 2.93 -1.47
N SER A 78 -0.03 3.61 -1.86
CA SER A 78 1.28 3.45 -1.22
C SER A 78 1.26 3.87 0.25
N GLN A 79 0.58 4.97 0.58
CA GLN A 79 0.40 5.39 1.98
C GLN A 79 -0.39 4.36 2.80
N PHE A 80 -1.42 3.77 2.22
CA PHE A 80 -2.19 2.72 2.86
C PHE A 80 -1.33 1.49 3.16
N ILE A 81 -0.54 1.02 2.19
CA ILE A 81 0.42 -0.09 2.39
C ILE A 81 1.38 0.23 3.53
N GLY A 82 1.92 1.45 3.57
CA GLY A 82 2.77 1.91 4.67
C GLY A 82 2.06 1.84 6.03
N CYS A 83 0.78 2.21 6.11
CA CYS A 83 -0.02 2.10 7.34
C CYS A 83 -0.22 0.64 7.78
N VAL A 84 -0.57 -0.25 6.85
CA VAL A 84 -0.77 -1.67 7.17
C VAL A 84 0.54 -2.31 7.60
N SER A 85 1.65 -2.04 6.90
CA SER A 85 3.00 -2.52 7.22
C SER A 85 3.43 -2.09 8.62
N ALA A 86 3.25 -0.80 8.93
CA ALA A 86 3.53 -0.28 10.26
C ALA A 86 2.65 -0.92 11.33
N CYS A 87 1.39 -1.21 11.05
CA CYS A 87 0.50 -1.88 12.00
C CYS A 87 0.91 -3.33 12.29
N VAL A 88 1.36 -4.09 11.29
CA VAL A 88 1.90 -5.44 11.51
C VAL A 88 3.08 -5.41 12.49
N VAL A 89 3.97 -4.44 12.34
CA VAL A 89 5.10 -4.23 13.27
C VAL A 89 4.59 -3.95 14.69
N GLU A 90 3.60 -3.08 14.85
CA GLU A 90 3.04 -2.77 16.17
C GLU A 90 2.25 -3.94 16.78
N LEU A 91 1.56 -4.76 15.98
CA LEU A 91 0.90 -5.97 16.46
C LEU A 91 1.92 -7.00 16.97
N LYS A 92 3.02 -7.21 16.23
CA LYS A 92 4.13 -8.09 16.67
C LYS A 92 4.78 -7.56 17.96
N ARG A 93 4.94 -6.24 18.07
CA ARG A 93 5.41 -5.60 19.29
C ARG A 93 4.43 -5.80 20.46
N CYS A 94 3.13 -5.61 20.23
CA CYS A 94 2.08 -5.84 21.22
C CYS A 94 2.12 -7.29 21.72
N GLU A 95 2.23 -8.25 20.79
CA GLU A 95 2.35 -9.67 21.11
C GLU A 95 3.56 -9.96 22.00
N ALA A 96 4.73 -9.41 21.67
CA ALA A 96 5.95 -9.59 22.46
C ALA A 96 5.82 -8.98 23.86
N LEU A 97 5.18 -7.81 23.97
CA LEU A 97 4.91 -7.14 25.25
C LEU A 97 3.93 -7.95 26.11
N GLU A 98 2.86 -8.48 25.52
CA GLU A 98 1.88 -9.36 26.19
C GLU A 98 2.51 -10.65 26.71
N LYS A 99 3.40 -11.26 25.94
CA LYS A 99 4.16 -12.45 26.36
C LYS A 99 5.12 -12.14 27.52
N SER A 100 5.71 -10.95 27.53
CA SER A 100 6.68 -10.54 28.56
C SER A 100 6.00 -10.11 29.87
N PHE A 101 4.78 -9.55 29.76
CA PHE A 101 3.99 -9.04 30.88
C PHE A 101 2.59 -9.67 30.88
N PRO A 102 2.46 -10.96 31.23
CA PRO A 102 1.19 -11.64 31.25
C PRO A 102 0.30 -11.13 32.39
N GLN A 103 -1.01 -10.97 32.13
CA GLN A 103 -2.00 -10.69 33.17
C GLN A 103 -2.53 -12.00 33.76
N ALA A 104 -2.65 -12.07 35.09
CA ALA A 104 -3.10 -13.27 35.81
C ALA A 104 -4.48 -13.78 35.36
N ASP A 105 -5.40 -12.86 35.08
CA ASP A 105 -6.76 -13.14 34.59
C ASP A 105 -6.93 -12.81 33.09
N GLY A 106 -5.82 -12.72 32.36
CA GLY A 106 -5.79 -12.38 30.94
C GLY A 106 -6.16 -13.55 30.01
N PRO A 107 -6.37 -13.28 28.71
CA PRO A 107 -6.53 -14.34 27.71
C PRO A 107 -5.28 -15.23 27.66
N SER A 108 -5.49 -16.52 27.34
CA SER A 108 -4.41 -17.52 27.24
C SER A 108 -3.42 -17.26 26.10
N SER A 109 -3.81 -16.43 25.14
CA SER A 109 -2.97 -15.95 24.04
C SER A 109 -2.99 -14.42 23.97
N PRO A 110 -1.90 -13.79 23.47
CA PRO A 110 -1.88 -12.35 23.22
C PRO A 110 -3.05 -11.91 22.31
N LEU A 111 -3.56 -10.70 22.55
CA LEU A 111 -4.69 -10.14 21.82
C LEU A 111 -4.36 -9.90 20.35
N ALA A 112 -3.10 -9.56 20.05
CA ALA A 112 -2.65 -9.24 18.71
C ALA A 112 -2.48 -10.46 17.78
N THR A 113 -2.26 -11.65 18.32
CA THR A 113 -1.88 -12.85 17.55
C THR A 113 -2.83 -13.20 16.41
N PRO A 114 -4.17 -13.16 16.57
CA PRO A 114 -5.09 -13.53 15.48
C PRO A 114 -5.05 -12.59 14.27
N TYR A 115 -4.63 -11.34 14.47
CA TYR A 115 -4.74 -10.27 13.48
C TYR A 115 -3.48 -10.08 12.63
N ILE A 116 -2.33 -10.59 13.10
CA ILE A 116 -1.06 -10.54 12.36
C ILE A 116 -1.17 -11.21 10.98
N PRO A 117 -1.61 -12.48 10.85
CA PRO A 117 -1.69 -13.13 9.55
C PRO A 117 -2.69 -12.46 8.60
N GLU A 118 -3.80 -11.93 9.14
CA GLU A 118 -4.81 -11.21 8.36
C GLU A 118 -4.23 -9.94 7.71
N LEU A 119 -3.44 -9.14 8.45
CA LEU A 119 -2.80 -7.96 7.89
C LEU A 119 -1.64 -8.29 6.94
N GLU A 120 -0.92 -9.38 7.19
CA GLU A 120 0.12 -9.87 6.26
C GLU A 120 -0.49 -10.29 4.91
N GLU A 121 -1.65 -10.95 4.91
CA GLU A 121 -2.38 -11.30 3.69
C GLU A 121 -2.86 -10.05 2.92
N ILE A 122 -3.33 -9.02 3.65
CA ILE A 122 -3.73 -7.74 3.05
C ILE A 122 -2.52 -7.06 2.39
N LEU A 123 -1.35 -7.06 3.05
CA LEU A 123 -0.12 -6.50 2.47
C LEU A 123 0.30 -7.25 1.21
N GLU A 124 0.37 -8.57 1.27
CA GLU A 124 0.73 -9.40 0.13
C GLU A 124 -0.21 -9.13 -1.06
N SER A 125 -1.52 -9.05 -0.81
CA SER A 125 -2.51 -8.72 -1.83
C SER A 125 -2.26 -7.35 -2.47
N LEU A 126 -1.99 -6.33 -1.67
CA LEU A 126 -1.76 -4.97 -2.14
C LEU A 126 -0.42 -4.83 -2.90
N GLU A 127 0.64 -5.45 -2.41
CA GLU A 127 1.97 -5.43 -3.04
C GLU A 127 1.98 -6.16 -4.38
N ASN A 128 1.34 -7.33 -4.44
CA ASN A 128 1.18 -8.09 -5.68
C ASN A 128 0.39 -7.28 -6.72
N LEU A 129 -0.69 -6.62 -6.30
CA LEU A 129 -1.50 -5.80 -7.21
C LEU A 129 -0.76 -4.56 -7.72
N ILE A 130 0.01 -3.90 -6.86
CA ILE A 130 0.88 -2.79 -7.29
C ILE A 130 1.92 -3.30 -8.28
N THR A 131 2.59 -4.41 -7.98
CA THR A 131 3.61 -4.99 -8.86
C THR A 131 3.04 -5.34 -10.23
N VAL A 132 1.87 -5.98 -10.28
CA VAL A 132 1.16 -6.27 -11.54
C VAL A 132 0.76 -4.99 -12.24
N HIS A 133 0.21 -3.99 -11.54
CA HIS A 133 -0.19 -2.73 -12.15
C HIS A 133 1.00 -2.02 -12.81
N TYR A 134 2.14 -1.87 -12.13
CA TYR A 134 3.32 -1.23 -12.70
C TYR A 134 4.01 -2.06 -13.81
N SER A 135 3.96 -3.39 -13.72
CA SER A 135 4.51 -4.28 -14.76
C SER A 135 3.66 -4.33 -16.03
N THR A 136 2.36 -4.03 -15.93
CA THR A 136 1.40 -4.09 -17.06
C THR A 136 0.96 -2.72 -17.58
N SER A 137 1.21 -1.65 -16.82
CA SER A 137 0.91 -0.26 -17.23
C SER A 137 2.05 0.42 -17.99
N GLU A 138 3.17 -0.28 -18.25
CA GLU A 138 4.10 0.19 -19.28
C GLU A 138 3.36 0.28 -20.62
N SER A 139 3.13 1.51 -21.06
CA SER A 139 2.64 1.81 -22.40
C SER A 139 3.48 1.04 -23.42
N SER A 140 2.82 0.31 -24.32
CA SER A 140 3.45 -0.33 -25.48
C SER A 140 4.54 0.58 -26.06
N PRO A 141 5.75 0.05 -26.37
CA PRO A 141 6.90 0.86 -26.81
C PRO A 141 6.60 1.70 -28.06
N ASP A 142 5.52 1.40 -28.78
CA ASP A 142 5.00 2.14 -29.94
C ASP A 142 4.63 3.61 -29.67
N THR A 143 4.42 4.03 -28.41
CA THR A 143 4.08 5.43 -28.08
C THR A 143 5.26 6.30 -27.68
N LYS A 144 6.44 5.70 -27.39
CA LYS A 144 7.67 6.46 -27.05
C LYS A 144 8.52 6.83 -28.26
N VAL A 145 8.19 6.34 -29.45
CA VAL A 145 8.79 6.82 -30.69
C VAL A 145 7.98 8.02 -31.17
N THR A 146 8.33 9.22 -30.71
CA THR A 146 8.02 10.41 -31.54
C THR A 146 8.58 10.11 -32.92
N PRO A 147 7.80 10.14 -34.01
CA PRO A 147 8.35 10.06 -35.33
C PRO A 147 9.24 11.29 -35.45
N ARG A 148 10.55 11.10 -35.27
CA ARG A 148 11.52 12.13 -35.55
C ARG A 148 11.36 12.38 -37.03
N ARG A 149 10.63 13.44 -37.40
CA ARG A 149 10.54 13.91 -38.77
C ARG A 149 11.98 13.99 -39.25
N ARG A 150 12.40 13.04 -40.09
CA ARG A 150 13.65 13.18 -40.83
C ARG A 150 13.43 14.47 -41.62
N ARG A 151 14.09 15.56 -41.19
CA ARG A 151 14.24 16.73 -42.04
C ARG A 151 14.90 16.19 -43.31
N GLY A 152 14.11 16.06 -44.37
CA GLY A 152 14.66 15.95 -45.71
C GLY A 152 15.54 17.18 -45.90
N GLY A 153 16.83 16.97 -46.13
CA GLY A 153 17.79 18.05 -46.23
C GLY A 153 19.20 17.57 -45.90
N THR A 154 19.89 17.10 -46.93
CA THR A 154 21.36 16.98 -47.04
C THR A 154 22.02 15.92 -46.15
N CYS A 155 22.11 14.67 -46.65
CA CYS A 155 23.30 13.88 -46.40
C CYS A 155 24.50 14.64 -47.01
N ARG A 156 25.60 14.78 -46.26
CA ARG A 156 26.85 15.33 -46.79
C ARG A 156 27.28 14.52 -48.04
N PRO A 157 27.97 15.14 -49.02
CA PRO A 157 28.43 14.49 -50.26
C PRO A 157 29.32 13.24 -50.06
N GLN A 158 29.77 12.95 -48.83
CA GLN A 158 30.55 11.76 -48.47
C GLN A 158 29.74 10.61 -47.84
N CYS A 159 28.40 10.69 -47.76
CA CYS A 159 27.57 9.54 -47.35
C CYS A 159 27.66 8.46 -48.43
N MET A 160 28.29 7.32 -48.16
CA MET A 160 28.33 6.12 -49.02
C MET A 160 26.96 5.41 -49.17
N CYS A 161 25.88 6.17 -49.05
CA CYS A 161 24.50 5.70 -48.87
C CYS A 161 23.80 5.44 -50.21
N SER A 162 24.52 5.58 -51.32
CA SER A 162 24.03 5.34 -52.66
C SER A 162 24.80 4.19 -53.29
N LYS A 163 24.47 2.94 -52.94
CA LYS A 163 24.39 1.75 -53.84
C LYS A 163 23.87 0.53 -53.08
N LEU A 164 22.59 0.53 -52.70
CA LEU A 164 21.83 -0.72 -52.68
C LEU A 164 20.69 -0.61 -53.70
N LYS A 165 21.02 -0.94 -54.94
CA LYS A 165 20.03 -1.44 -55.90
C LYS A 165 20.04 -2.95 -55.75
N THR A 166 18.97 -3.51 -55.21
CA THR A 166 18.56 -4.88 -55.51
C THR A 166 17.11 -4.82 -55.95
N SER A 167 16.96 -4.63 -57.26
CA SER A 167 15.84 -5.11 -58.04
C SER A 167 15.76 -6.63 -57.95
N TYR A 168 14.56 -7.17 -57.74
CA TYR A 168 13.91 -8.31 -58.42
C TYR A 168 12.48 -8.34 -57.83
N ALA A 169 11.49 -7.88 -58.59
CA ALA A 169 10.59 -8.69 -59.42
C ALA A 169 9.63 -9.52 -58.56
#